data_AF-A0A2P9FGR1-F1
#
_entry.id   AF-A0A2P9FGR1-F1
#
_cell.length_a   1.000
_cell.length_b   1.000
_cell.length_c   1.000
_cell.angle_alpha   90.00
_cell.angle_beta   90.00
_cell.angle_gamma   90.00
#
_symmetry.space_group_name_H-M   'P 1'
#
loop_
_entity.id
_entity.type
_entity.pdbx_description
1 polymer ?
#
loop_
_entity_poly.entity_id
_entity_poly.type
_entity_poly.pdbx_seq_one_letter_code
_entity_poly.pdbx_strand_id
1 'polypeptide(L)'
;MSLPVRVLDTVVMIVWVAWAGSAAGYALLVLGALSLDQRIHTRAVAEALARHRVGRPEPADAVPDEDLRLGVAAVAVLAQGDGSIHRAFFTVITDMVARGVLKPDTEYDGTPTLALANSDPCRPGASEAEARLWSSAFHQNPASEDPHSLMHPTADHLMNEGYLRGRGVYIDFERPCLFWSRTVAALTLPLAALETYAFLDWRYALVAGWTSMAMIVVAWGLALPGRERPQALRLPVLTERGEQVVRQARARHAHLDPAKRPASQAYAPDEAAAACAVFGRAAYSRFAAHTPGFADAFTAGVERRLASRAAEHRMRHRNDFIG
;
A
#
# COMPACT_ATOMS: atom_id res chain seq x y z
N MET A 1 -24.05 -52.19 -33.99
CA MET A 1 -22.93 -51.40 -34.55
C MET A 1 -22.26 -50.67 -33.40
N SER A 2 -21.18 -51.24 -32.86
CA SER A 2 -20.31 -50.63 -31.87
C SER A 2 -19.37 -49.67 -32.58
N LEU A 3 -19.54 -48.36 -32.39
CA LEU A 3 -18.55 -47.37 -32.81
C LEU A 3 -17.23 -47.65 -32.07
N PRO A 4 -16.06 -47.58 -32.75
CA PRO A 4 -14.78 -47.84 -32.13
C PRO A 4 -14.48 -46.79 -31.05
N VAL A 5 -14.18 -47.25 -29.83
CA VAL A 5 -13.93 -46.44 -28.61
C VAL A 5 -12.99 -45.24 -28.86
N ARG A 6 -12.00 -45.37 -29.76
CA ARG A 6 -11.05 -44.30 -30.11
C ARG A 6 -11.68 -43.05 -30.73
N VAL A 7 -12.82 -43.18 -31.41
CA VAL A 7 -13.52 -42.03 -32.03
C VAL A 7 -14.22 -41.20 -30.95
N LEU A 8 -14.68 -41.83 -29.86
CA LEU A 8 -15.33 -41.15 -28.74
C LEU A 8 -14.33 -40.26 -27.97
N ASP A 9 -13.13 -40.78 -27.69
CA ASP A 9 -12.09 -40.04 -26.97
C ASP A 9 -11.60 -38.80 -27.74
N THR A 10 -11.50 -38.91 -29.07
CA THR A 10 -11.05 -37.80 -29.93
C THR A 10 -12.07 -36.67 -29.97
N VAL A 11 -13.36 -36.98 -30.06
CA VAL A 11 -14.44 -35.98 -30.07
C VAL A 11 -14.54 -35.27 -28.71
N VAL A 12 -14.47 -36.02 -27.60
CA VAL A 12 -14.50 -35.45 -26.25
C VAL A 12 -13.32 -34.49 -26.04
N MET A 13 -12.12 -34.86 -26.46
CA MET A 13 -10.93 -34.00 -26.34
C MET A 13 -11.05 -32.69 -27.13
N ILE A 14 -11.58 -32.73 -28.37
CA ILE A 14 -11.78 -31.53 -29.20
C ILE A 14 -12.79 -30.57 -28.54
N VAL A 15 -13.88 -31.11 -27.99
CA VAL A 15 -14.92 -30.34 -27.29
C VAL A 15 -14.35 -29.63 -26.06
N TRP A 16 -13.53 -30.32 -25.25
CA TRP A 16 -12.87 -29.72 -24.09
C TRP A 16 -11.87 -28.62 -24.47
N VAL A 17 -11.10 -28.81 -25.54
CA VAL A 17 -10.15 -27.79 -26.03
C VAL A 17 -10.89 -26.56 -26.54
N ALA A 18 -11.98 -26.75 -27.30
CA ALA A 18 -12.82 -25.67 -27.80
C ALA A 18 -13.48 -24.88 -26.65
N TRP A 19 -14.00 -25.60 -25.64
CA TRP A 19 -14.56 -25.00 -24.44
C TRP A 19 -13.53 -24.18 -23.64
N ALA A 20 -12.35 -24.76 -23.39
CA ALA A 20 -11.28 -24.08 -22.67
C ALA A 20 -10.81 -22.82 -23.42
N GLY A 21 -10.74 -22.89 -24.76
CA GLY A 21 -10.43 -21.75 -25.61
C GLY A 21 -11.48 -20.63 -25.52
N SER A 22 -12.77 -20.98 -25.52
CA SER A 22 -13.87 -20.03 -25.36
C SER A 22 -13.84 -19.34 -23.99
N ALA A 23 -13.70 -20.12 -22.92
CA ALA A 23 -13.62 -19.60 -21.55
C ALA A 23 -12.41 -18.66 -21.37
N ALA A 24 -11.24 -19.04 -21.89
CA ALA A 24 -10.04 -18.20 -21.87
C ALA A 24 -10.22 -16.91 -22.69
N GLY A 25 -10.83 -17.02 -23.88
CA GLY A 25 -11.14 -15.87 -24.74
C GLY A 25 -12.09 -14.89 -24.06
N TYR A 26 -13.14 -15.37 -23.41
CA TYR A 26 -14.07 -14.54 -22.65
C TYR A 26 -13.38 -13.85 -21.46
N ALA A 27 -12.54 -14.57 -20.71
CA ALA A 27 -11.77 -13.98 -19.61
C ALA A 27 -10.84 -12.85 -20.09
N LEU A 28 -10.16 -13.04 -21.23
CA LEU A 28 -9.32 -12.00 -21.83
C LEU A 28 -10.12 -10.79 -22.29
N LEU A 29 -11.32 -10.98 -22.85
CA LEU A 29 -12.21 -9.88 -23.21
C LEU A 29 -12.65 -9.07 -21.99
N VAL A 30 -13.04 -9.74 -20.90
CA VAL A 30 -13.44 -9.09 -19.64
C VAL A 30 -12.26 -8.30 -19.05
N LEU A 31 -11.08 -8.91 -18.95
CA LEU A 31 -9.88 -8.25 -18.43
C LEU A 31 -9.45 -7.07 -19.30
N GLY A 32 -9.54 -7.20 -20.63
CA GLY A 32 -9.25 -6.13 -21.57
C GLY A 32 -10.18 -4.93 -21.39
N ALA A 33 -11.48 -5.16 -21.26
CA ALA A 33 -12.46 -4.11 -21.01
C ALA A 33 -12.25 -3.40 -19.66
N LEU A 34 -11.99 -4.16 -18.59
CA LEU A 34 -11.66 -3.60 -17.28
C LEU A 34 -10.37 -2.76 -17.33
N SER A 35 -9.35 -3.23 -18.07
CA SER A 35 -8.10 -2.49 -18.26
C SER A 35 -8.31 -1.17 -19.00
N LEU A 36 -9.13 -1.16 -20.04
CA LEU A 36 -9.46 0.05 -20.80
C LEU A 36 -10.24 1.06 -19.95
N ASP A 37 -11.27 0.61 -19.24
CA ASP A 37 -12.03 1.48 -18.33
C ASP A 37 -11.14 2.02 -17.21
N GLN A 38 -10.22 1.22 -16.68
CA GLN A 38 -9.25 1.67 -15.69
C GLN A 38 -8.31 2.74 -16.26
N ARG A 39 -7.83 2.61 -17.50
CA ARG A 39 -7.00 3.62 -18.17
C ARG A 39 -7.75 4.93 -18.41
N ILE A 40 -9.02 4.86 -18.80
CA ILE A 40 -9.87 6.05 -18.98
C ILE A 40 -10.09 6.72 -17.63
N HIS A 41 -10.38 5.94 -16.58
CA HIS A 41 -10.55 6.46 -15.23
C HIS A 41 -9.29 7.14 -14.70
N THR A 42 -8.11 6.51 -14.82
CA THR A 42 -6.84 7.11 -14.36
C THR A 42 -6.52 8.39 -15.11
N ARG A 43 -6.78 8.45 -16.42
CA ARG A 43 -6.61 9.67 -17.22
C ARG A 43 -7.55 10.79 -16.76
N ALA A 44 -8.84 10.49 -16.54
CA ALA A 44 -9.81 11.46 -16.06
C ALA A 44 -9.45 11.99 -14.67
N VAL A 45 -8.98 11.12 -13.77
CA VAL A 45 -8.47 11.51 -12.44
C VAL A 45 -7.27 12.45 -12.57
N ALA A 46 -6.29 12.10 -13.41
CA ALA A 46 -5.11 12.94 -13.62
C ALA A 46 -5.49 14.33 -14.17
N GLU A 47 -6.44 14.39 -15.11
CA GLU A 47 -6.92 15.64 -15.69
C GLU A 47 -7.73 16.48 -14.68
N ALA A 48 -8.57 15.86 -13.85
CA ALA A 48 -9.28 16.55 -12.78
C ALA A 48 -8.31 17.14 -11.75
N LEU A 49 -7.28 16.39 -11.35
CA LEU A 49 -6.21 16.88 -10.48
C LEU A 49 -5.42 18.03 -11.14
N ALA A 50 -5.10 17.92 -12.43
CA ALA A 50 -4.42 18.98 -13.16
C ALA A 50 -5.25 20.27 -13.23
N ARG A 51 -6.57 20.17 -13.51
CA ARG A 51 -7.48 21.33 -13.47
C ARG A 51 -7.56 21.96 -12.09
N HIS A 52 -7.60 21.14 -11.04
CA HIS A 52 -7.59 21.64 -9.66
C HIS A 52 -6.31 22.42 -9.35
N ARG A 53 -5.15 21.93 -9.78
CA ARG A 53 -3.85 22.59 -9.62
C ARG A 53 -3.79 23.94 -10.34
N VAL A 54 -4.35 24.04 -11.54
CA VAL A 54 -4.39 25.31 -12.31
C VAL A 54 -5.30 26.35 -11.64
N GLY A 55 -6.41 25.93 -11.03
CA GLY A 55 -7.39 26.82 -10.41
C GLY A 55 -7.05 27.31 -8.99
N ARG A 56 -6.03 26.75 -8.35
CA ARG A 56 -5.51 27.18 -7.05
C ARG A 56 -3.99 27.32 -7.14
N PRO A 57 -3.44 28.53 -7.33
CA PRO A 57 -2.01 28.73 -7.17
C PRO A 57 -1.66 28.51 -5.69
N GLU A 58 -1.27 27.27 -5.34
CA GLU A 58 -0.56 27.00 -4.08
C GLU A 58 0.82 27.70 -4.18
N PRO A 59 1.33 28.26 -3.07
CA PRO A 59 2.51 29.13 -3.09
C PRO A 59 3.72 28.35 -3.63
N ALA A 60 4.25 28.83 -4.75
CA ALA A 60 5.46 28.34 -5.40
C ALA A 60 6.74 28.77 -4.65
N ASP A 61 6.69 28.82 -3.32
CA ASP A 61 7.86 29.11 -2.50
C ASP A 61 8.62 27.82 -2.27
N ALA A 62 9.22 27.33 -3.35
CA ALA A 62 10.19 26.25 -3.31
C ALA A 62 11.45 26.75 -2.61
N VAL A 63 11.48 26.62 -1.29
CA VAL A 63 12.69 26.89 -0.52
C VAL A 63 13.71 25.81 -0.88
N PRO A 64 14.90 26.16 -1.39
CA PRO A 64 15.96 25.19 -1.59
C PRO A 64 16.38 24.60 -0.24
N ASP A 65 16.72 23.32 -0.22
CA ASP A 65 17.17 22.59 0.99
C ASP A 65 16.16 22.50 2.14
N GLU A 66 14.87 22.68 1.83
CA GLU A 66 13.77 22.60 2.78
C GLU A 66 13.67 21.24 3.48
N ASP A 67 14.09 20.17 2.80
CA ASP A 67 14.15 18.82 3.35
C ASP A 67 15.19 18.69 4.49
N LEU A 68 16.28 19.48 4.46
CA LEU A 68 17.23 19.56 5.58
C LEU A 68 16.63 20.30 6.77
N ARG A 69 15.88 21.38 6.53
CA ARG A 69 15.21 22.16 7.58
C ARG A 69 14.18 21.31 8.32
N LEU A 70 13.37 20.56 7.57
CA LEU A 70 12.31 19.71 8.12
C LEU A 70 12.85 18.47 8.86
N GLY A 71 14.02 17.97 8.45
CA GLY A 71 14.66 16.82 9.06
C GLY A 71 14.08 15.47 8.60
N VAL A 72 14.80 14.41 8.95
CA VAL A 72 14.61 13.06 8.37
C VAL A 72 13.24 12.46 8.70
N ALA A 73 12.73 12.65 9.92
CA ALA A 73 11.42 12.14 10.32
C ALA A 73 10.26 12.81 9.56
N ALA A 74 10.34 14.13 9.34
CA ALA A 74 9.33 14.86 8.57
C ALA A 74 9.35 14.44 7.09
N VAL A 75 10.55 14.33 6.49
CA VAL A 75 10.71 13.81 5.12
C VAL A 75 10.13 12.39 5.00
N ALA A 76 10.29 11.55 6.02
CA ALA A 76 9.73 10.20 6.02
C ALA A 76 8.19 10.18 6.06
N VAL A 77 7.54 11.10 6.78
CA VAL A 77 6.08 11.29 6.73
C VAL A 77 5.64 11.71 5.33
N LEU A 78 6.33 12.71 4.74
CA LEU A 78 6.00 13.22 3.41
C LEU A 78 6.20 12.16 2.32
N ALA A 79 7.31 11.42 2.37
CA ALA A 79 7.67 10.42 1.37
C ALA A 79 6.75 9.20 1.34
N GLN A 80 5.95 9.00 2.39
CA GLN A 80 4.89 7.99 2.44
C GLN A 80 3.67 8.42 1.62
N GLY A 81 3.37 9.72 1.53
CA GLY A 81 2.40 10.32 0.60
C GLY A 81 0.92 10.20 0.97
N ASP A 82 0.55 9.30 1.90
CA ASP A 82 -0.82 9.08 2.38
C ASP A 82 -1.08 9.70 3.79
N GLY A 83 -0.10 10.44 4.31
CA GLY A 83 -0.09 10.96 5.68
C GLY A 83 0.05 9.88 6.76
N SER A 84 0.39 8.65 6.37
CA SER A 84 0.76 7.60 7.32
C SER A 84 2.14 7.89 7.89
N ILE A 85 2.23 7.66 9.19
CA ILE A 85 3.39 7.99 10.02
C ILE A 85 4.27 6.78 10.33
N HIS A 86 3.83 5.58 9.95
CA HIS A 86 4.56 4.34 10.24
C HIS A 86 5.98 4.35 9.67
N ARG A 87 6.15 4.94 8.49
CA ARG A 87 7.46 5.08 7.86
C ARG A 87 8.38 6.01 8.63
N ALA A 88 7.87 7.13 9.14
CA ALA A 88 8.64 8.03 9.97
C ALA A 88 9.07 7.34 11.27
N PHE A 89 8.16 6.60 11.90
CA PHE A 89 8.48 5.79 13.07
C PHE A 89 9.59 4.76 12.80
N PHE A 90 9.49 3.99 11.70
CA PHE A 90 10.56 3.05 11.29
C PHE A 90 11.89 3.75 11.06
N THR A 91 11.84 4.95 10.47
CA THR A 91 13.01 5.74 10.17
C THR A 91 13.72 6.20 11.44
N VAL A 92 12.98 6.68 12.44
CA VAL A 92 13.55 7.10 13.73
C VAL A 92 14.19 5.91 14.46
N ILE A 93 13.54 4.75 14.49
CA ILE A 93 14.13 3.55 15.13
C ILE A 93 15.37 3.07 14.36
N THR A 94 15.33 3.07 13.03
CA THR A 94 16.50 2.73 12.20
C THR A 94 17.66 3.68 12.50
N ASP A 95 17.40 4.98 12.57
CA ASP A 95 18.40 6.00 12.90
C ASP A 95 19.04 5.74 14.29
N MET A 96 18.22 5.48 15.30
CA MET A 96 18.71 5.17 16.65
C MET A 96 19.56 3.89 16.69
N VAL A 97 19.19 2.84 15.95
CA VAL A 97 19.99 1.61 15.85
C VAL A 97 21.28 1.84 15.06
N ALA A 98 21.19 2.56 13.95
CA ALA A 98 22.33 2.85 13.09
C ALA A 98 23.40 3.67 13.83
N ARG A 99 22.98 4.63 14.66
CA ARG A 99 23.84 5.41 15.55
C ARG A 99 24.30 4.65 16.80
N GLY A 100 23.86 3.41 17.00
CA GLY A 100 24.19 2.59 18.16
C GLY A 100 23.57 3.09 19.47
N VAL A 101 22.50 3.89 19.43
CA VAL A 101 21.70 4.27 20.61
C VAL A 101 20.84 3.10 21.07
N LEU A 102 20.26 2.38 20.11
CA LEU A 102 19.53 1.14 20.33
C LEU A 102 20.35 -0.04 19.81
N LYS A 103 20.26 -1.18 20.49
CA LYS A 103 20.83 -2.45 20.05
C LYS A 103 19.78 -3.55 20.12
N PRO A 104 19.85 -4.55 19.22
CA PRO A 104 19.12 -5.80 19.39
C PRO A 104 19.57 -6.49 20.68
N ASP A 105 18.61 -6.98 21.44
CA ASP A 105 18.80 -7.69 22.71
C ASP A 105 17.70 -8.76 22.85
N THR A 106 17.71 -9.48 23.97
CA THR A 106 16.69 -10.47 24.32
C THR A 106 16.15 -10.18 25.71
N GLU A 107 14.82 -10.15 25.85
CA GLU A 107 14.15 -10.08 27.15
C GLU A 107 14.39 -11.35 27.97
N TYR A 108 14.04 -11.28 29.26
CA TYR A 108 14.20 -12.42 30.18
C TYR A 108 13.43 -13.68 29.73
N ASP A 109 12.32 -13.49 29.02
CA ASP A 109 11.50 -14.57 28.46
C ASP A 109 12.03 -15.12 27.12
N GLY A 110 13.18 -14.62 26.64
CA GLY A 110 13.78 -14.99 25.36
C GLY A 110 13.21 -14.25 24.16
N THR A 111 12.27 -13.31 24.35
CA THR A 111 11.70 -12.52 23.26
C THR A 111 12.74 -11.54 22.72
N PRO A 112 13.00 -11.49 21.40
CA PRO A 112 13.86 -10.48 20.79
C PRO A 112 13.32 -9.07 21.08
N THR A 113 14.20 -8.14 21.47
CA THR A 113 13.82 -6.78 21.85
C THR A 113 14.85 -5.76 21.40
N LEU A 114 14.46 -4.49 21.35
CA LEU A 114 15.40 -3.38 21.18
C LEU A 114 15.64 -2.77 22.56
N ALA A 115 16.90 -2.68 22.96
CA ALA A 115 17.31 -2.10 24.23
C ALA A 115 18.25 -0.91 24.00
N LEU A 116 18.34 -0.01 24.98
CA LEU A 116 19.36 1.03 24.97
C LEU A 116 20.76 0.41 25.03
N ALA A 117 21.63 0.83 24.12
CA ALA A 117 23.01 0.36 24.12
C ALA A 117 23.80 0.91 25.30
N ASN A 118 23.57 2.19 25.63
CA ASN A 118 24.09 2.92 26.79
C ASN A 118 22.97 3.70 27.49
N SER A 119 23.08 3.84 28.81
CA SER A 119 22.21 4.66 29.65
C SER A 119 22.59 6.16 29.65
N ASP A 120 23.45 6.59 28.73
CA ASP A 120 23.91 7.97 28.66
C ASP A 120 22.72 8.91 28.40
N PRO A 121 22.68 10.09 29.04
CA PRO A 121 21.58 11.01 28.89
C PRO A 121 21.32 11.34 27.42
N CYS A 122 20.03 11.42 27.07
CA CYS A 122 19.60 11.73 25.71
C CYS A 122 20.37 12.94 25.16
N ARG A 123 20.91 12.79 23.95
CA ARG A 123 21.84 13.76 23.37
C ARG A 123 21.18 15.14 23.24
N PRO A 124 21.88 16.25 23.56
CA PRO A 124 21.37 17.58 23.28
C PRO A 124 21.14 17.73 21.76
N GLY A 125 19.88 17.97 21.38
CA GLY A 125 19.44 18.06 19.97
C GLY A 125 18.68 16.83 19.43
N ALA A 126 18.42 15.81 20.26
CA ALA A 126 17.50 14.73 19.88
C ALA A 126 16.10 15.29 19.57
N SER A 127 15.45 14.73 18.55
CA SER A 127 14.06 15.10 18.24
C SER A 127 13.13 14.71 19.40
N GLU A 128 12.00 15.40 19.56
CA GLU A 128 11.03 15.06 20.61
C GLU A 128 10.60 13.59 20.56
N ALA A 129 10.42 13.04 19.34
CA ALA A 129 10.10 11.64 19.15
C ALA A 129 11.23 10.70 19.58
N GLU A 130 12.49 11.04 19.29
CA GLU A 130 13.65 10.29 19.76
C GLU A 130 13.76 10.33 21.29
N ALA A 131 13.56 11.50 21.90
CA ALA A 131 13.58 11.64 23.36
C ALA A 131 12.49 10.79 24.03
N ARG A 132 11.28 10.75 23.45
CA ARG A 132 10.19 9.87 23.92
C ARG A 132 10.56 8.40 23.77
N LEU A 133 11.04 7.98 22.59
CA LEU A 133 11.47 6.60 22.36
C LEU A 133 12.61 6.18 23.29
N TRP A 134 13.55 7.09 23.55
CA TRP A 134 14.64 6.87 24.49
C TRP A 134 14.09 6.67 25.91
N SER A 135 13.14 7.50 26.36
CA SER A 135 12.51 7.34 27.68
C SER A 135 11.71 6.03 27.81
N SER A 136 11.01 5.60 26.76
CA SER A 136 10.25 4.34 26.78
C SER A 136 11.14 3.10 26.72
N ALA A 137 12.31 3.20 26.07
CA ALA A 137 13.23 2.09 25.88
C ALA A 137 13.83 1.54 27.19
N PHE A 138 13.69 2.26 28.32
CA PHE A 138 14.04 1.75 29.66
C PHE A 138 13.06 0.71 30.20
N HIS A 139 11.81 0.73 29.74
CA HIS A 139 10.73 -0.05 30.33
C HIS A 139 10.16 -1.08 29.37
N GLN A 140 10.26 -0.84 28.06
CA GLN A 140 9.69 -1.71 27.05
C GLN A 140 10.45 -1.59 25.72
N ASN A 141 10.20 -2.54 24.83
CA ASN A 141 10.70 -2.49 23.47
C ASN A 141 10.23 -1.17 22.78
N PRO A 142 11.12 -0.27 22.35
CA PRO A 142 10.74 0.97 21.67
C PRO A 142 9.95 0.72 20.37
N ALA A 143 10.09 -0.46 19.74
CA ALA A 143 9.26 -0.82 18.58
C ALA A 143 7.79 -1.14 18.93
N SER A 144 7.47 -1.40 20.21
CA SER A 144 6.08 -1.59 20.66
C SER A 144 5.34 -0.28 20.93
N GLU A 145 6.02 0.87 20.91
CA GLU A 145 5.38 2.18 21.03
C GLU A 145 4.37 2.46 19.92
N ASP A 146 3.40 3.32 20.23
CA ASP A 146 2.41 3.77 19.26
C ASP A 146 3.02 4.80 18.28
N PRO A 147 3.12 4.49 16.98
CA PRO A 147 3.60 5.44 15.99
C PRO A 147 2.75 6.72 15.94
N HIS A 148 1.45 6.63 16.24
CA HIS A 148 0.52 7.77 16.30
C HIS A 148 0.87 8.72 17.42
N SER A 149 1.07 8.26 18.65
CA SER A 149 1.41 9.17 19.75
C SER A 149 2.75 9.88 19.51
N LEU A 150 3.70 9.23 18.84
CA LEU A 150 5.04 9.76 18.61
C LEU A 150 5.16 10.69 17.40
N MET A 151 4.50 10.36 16.28
CA MET A 151 4.70 11.07 15.02
C MET A 151 3.56 12.03 14.66
N HIS A 152 2.43 12.00 15.37
CA HIS A 152 1.31 12.91 15.11
C HIS A 152 1.71 14.39 15.24
N PRO A 153 2.52 14.82 16.22
CA PRO A 153 2.98 16.22 16.27
C PRO A 153 3.74 16.64 15.01
N THR A 154 4.59 15.75 14.46
CA THR A 154 5.31 15.99 13.21
C THR A 154 4.35 16.09 12.02
N ALA A 155 3.35 15.20 11.95
CA ALA A 155 2.34 15.23 10.89
C ALA A 155 1.45 16.49 10.96
N ASP A 156 1.06 16.90 12.18
CA ASP A 156 0.29 18.14 12.41
C ASP A 156 1.09 19.37 12.01
N HIS A 157 2.36 19.43 12.39
CA HIS A 157 3.25 20.51 11.99
C HIS A 157 3.36 20.61 10.47
N LEU A 158 3.56 19.48 9.77
CA LEU A 158 3.57 19.44 8.31
C LEU A 158 2.23 19.82 7.67
N MET A 159 1.11 19.51 8.32
CA MET A 159 -0.22 19.93 7.87
C MET A 159 -0.41 21.44 8.04
N ASN A 160 0.01 21.99 9.19
CA ASN A 160 -0.06 23.42 9.49
C ASN A 160 0.86 24.25 8.58
N GLU A 161 2.02 23.73 8.21
CA GLU A 161 2.95 24.38 7.27
C GLU A 161 2.56 24.18 5.79
N GLY A 162 1.48 23.43 5.51
CA GLY A 162 0.94 23.23 4.16
C GLY A 162 1.70 22.22 3.30
N TYR A 163 2.48 21.32 3.91
CA TYR A 163 3.09 20.18 3.22
C TYR A 163 2.15 18.97 3.08
N LEU A 164 1.20 18.86 4.00
CA LEU A 164 0.15 17.85 4.02
C LEU A 164 -1.23 18.52 4.00
N ARG A 165 -2.20 17.84 3.38
CA ARG A 165 -3.62 18.14 3.46
C ARG A 165 -4.29 17.15 4.38
N GLY A 166 -5.33 17.58 5.09
CA GLY A 166 -6.16 16.69 5.90
C GLY A 166 -6.70 15.52 5.08
N ARG A 167 -6.84 14.35 5.72
CA ARG A 167 -7.51 13.20 5.07
C ARG A 167 -9.00 13.55 4.86
N GLY A 168 -9.51 13.32 3.66
CA GLY A 168 -10.92 13.56 3.35
C GLY A 168 -11.20 14.92 2.70
N VAL A 169 -10.20 15.58 2.12
CA VAL A 169 -10.46 16.67 1.16
C VAL A 169 -10.84 16.05 -0.17
N TYR A 170 -12.00 16.43 -0.70
CA TYR A 170 -12.52 15.95 -1.97
C TYR A 170 -12.71 17.11 -2.95
N ILE A 171 -12.62 16.80 -4.24
CA ILE A 171 -12.99 17.70 -5.35
C ILE A 171 -14.12 17.07 -6.14
N ASP A 172 -14.99 17.90 -6.71
CA ASP A 172 -16.04 17.42 -7.59
C ASP A 172 -15.42 16.71 -8.79
N PHE A 173 -15.80 15.45 -8.97
CA PHE A 173 -15.31 14.58 -10.01
C PHE A 173 -16.44 13.74 -10.55
N GLU A 174 -16.78 13.99 -11.81
CA GLU A 174 -17.69 13.13 -12.54
C GLU A 174 -16.92 11.91 -13.05
N ARG A 175 -17.20 10.75 -12.45
CA ARG A 175 -16.56 9.50 -12.85
C ARG A 175 -16.92 9.19 -14.31
N PRO A 176 -15.95 8.92 -15.19
CA PRO A 176 -16.23 8.55 -16.57
C PRO A 176 -17.06 7.25 -16.61
N CYS A 177 -17.92 7.14 -17.61
CA CYS A 177 -18.76 5.96 -17.82
C CYS A 177 -17.88 4.72 -18.07
N LEU A 178 -18.26 3.60 -17.43
CA LEU A 178 -17.66 2.27 -17.66
C LEU A 178 -18.16 1.68 -18.98
N PHE A 179 -17.82 2.34 -20.09
CA PHE A 179 -18.36 2.02 -21.40
C PHE A 179 -17.97 0.60 -21.82
N TRP A 180 -16.69 0.25 -21.73
CA TRP A 180 -16.18 -1.02 -22.24
C TRP A 180 -16.68 -2.21 -21.42
N SER A 181 -16.71 -2.08 -20.08
CA SER A 181 -17.27 -3.10 -19.20
C SER A 181 -18.75 -3.35 -19.47
N ARG A 182 -19.53 -2.28 -19.73
CA ARG A 182 -20.95 -2.40 -20.11
C ARG A 182 -21.15 -3.01 -21.48
N THR A 183 -20.30 -2.69 -22.45
CA THR A 183 -20.33 -3.32 -23.78
C THR A 183 -20.05 -4.81 -23.68
N VAL A 184 -19.04 -5.22 -22.90
CA VAL A 184 -18.77 -6.65 -22.66
C VAL A 184 -19.96 -7.31 -21.97
N ALA A 185 -20.52 -6.71 -20.91
CA ALA A 185 -21.71 -7.24 -20.25
C ALA A 185 -22.90 -7.44 -21.21
N ALA A 186 -23.12 -6.50 -22.14
CA ALA A 186 -24.16 -6.61 -23.15
C ALA A 186 -23.88 -7.74 -24.17
N LEU A 187 -22.61 -7.94 -24.53
CA LEU A 187 -22.17 -9.02 -25.42
C LEU A 187 -22.12 -10.39 -24.74
N THR A 188 -22.07 -10.44 -23.42
CA THR A 188 -22.04 -11.71 -22.68
C THR A 188 -23.31 -12.54 -22.88
N LEU A 189 -24.49 -11.91 -22.93
CA LEU A 189 -25.76 -12.62 -23.12
C LEU A 189 -25.84 -13.36 -24.47
N PRO A 190 -25.55 -12.74 -25.63
CA PRO A 190 -25.52 -13.46 -26.90
C PRO A 190 -24.39 -14.49 -26.96
N LEU A 191 -23.24 -14.25 -26.31
CA LEU A 191 -22.16 -15.25 -26.24
C LEU A 191 -22.54 -16.47 -25.40
N ALA A 192 -23.19 -16.28 -24.26
CA ALA A 192 -23.69 -17.39 -23.44
C ALA A 192 -24.78 -18.20 -24.17
N ALA A 193 -25.66 -17.51 -24.91
CA ALA A 193 -26.65 -18.17 -25.77
C ALA A 193 -25.97 -18.98 -26.89
N LEU A 194 -24.92 -18.43 -27.51
CA LEU A 194 -24.14 -19.12 -28.54
C LEU A 194 -23.41 -20.35 -27.98
N GLU A 195 -22.81 -20.27 -26.78
CA GLU A 195 -22.21 -21.42 -26.11
C GLU A 195 -23.27 -22.48 -25.80
N THR A 196 -24.40 -22.10 -25.22
CA THR A 196 -25.49 -23.05 -24.93
C THR A 196 -25.96 -23.77 -26.19
N TYR A 197 -26.04 -23.05 -27.32
CA TYR A 197 -26.39 -23.63 -28.62
C TYR A 197 -25.29 -24.53 -29.19
N ALA A 198 -24.01 -24.15 -29.07
CA ALA A 198 -22.88 -24.93 -29.57
C ALA A 198 -22.68 -26.26 -28.82
N PHE A 199 -23.08 -26.32 -27.54
CA PHE A 199 -22.93 -27.50 -26.67
C PHE A 199 -24.28 -28.14 -26.30
N LEU A 200 -25.27 -28.08 -27.20
CA LEU A 200 -26.64 -28.56 -26.97
C LEU A 200 -26.75 -30.09 -26.75
N ASP A 201 -25.70 -30.85 -27.05
CA ASP A 201 -25.68 -32.30 -26.79
C ASP A 201 -25.74 -32.56 -25.28
N TRP A 202 -26.64 -33.47 -24.87
CA TRP A 202 -26.98 -33.73 -23.46
C TRP A 202 -25.75 -34.07 -22.60
N ARG A 203 -24.71 -34.62 -23.23
CA ARG A 203 -23.43 -34.98 -22.58
C ARG A 203 -22.62 -33.78 -22.08
N TYR A 204 -22.84 -32.60 -22.67
CA TYR A 204 -22.10 -31.37 -22.35
C TYR A 204 -22.99 -30.26 -21.79
N ALA A 205 -24.31 -30.49 -21.75
CA ALA A 205 -25.31 -29.54 -21.24
C ALA A 205 -25.01 -29.02 -19.83
N LEU A 206 -24.46 -29.86 -18.93
CA LEU A 206 -24.07 -29.44 -17.59
C LEU A 206 -22.91 -28.43 -17.59
N VAL A 207 -21.87 -28.68 -18.41
CA VAL A 207 -20.70 -27.80 -18.50
C VAL A 207 -21.06 -26.47 -19.16
N ALA A 208 -21.84 -26.54 -20.24
CA ALA A 208 -22.37 -25.36 -20.95
C ALA A 208 -23.32 -24.52 -20.06
N GLY A 209 -24.15 -25.17 -19.26
CA GLY A 209 -25.03 -24.51 -18.30
C GLY A 209 -24.25 -23.77 -17.20
N TRP A 210 -23.25 -24.42 -16.60
CA TRP A 210 -22.40 -23.78 -15.57
C TRP A 210 -21.59 -22.59 -16.11
N THR A 211 -21.06 -22.71 -17.33
CA THR A 211 -20.31 -21.62 -17.97
C THR A 211 -21.19 -20.46 -18.36
N SER A 212 -22.35 -20.72 -18.96
CA SER A 212 -23.35 -19.70 -19.26
C SER A 212 -23.80 -18.98 -17.97
N MET A 213 -24.02 -19.72 -16.89
CA MET A 213 -24.36 -19.12 -15.59
C MET A 213 -23.21 -18.24 -15.06
N ALA A 214 -21.96 -18.71 -15.12
CA ALA A 214 -20.80 -17.93 -14.70
C ALA A 214 -20.64 -16.65 -15.54
N MET A 215 -20.82 -16.75 -16.85
CA MET A 215 -20.82 -15.60 -17.76
C MET A 215 -21.89 -14.59 -17.39
N ILE A 216 -23.14 -15.03 -17.16
CA ILE A 216 -24.25 -14.16 -16.74
C ILE A 216 -23.93 -13.48 -15.40
N VAL A 217 -23.36 -14.19 -14.43
CA VAL A 217 -22.94 -13.61 -13.14
C VAL A 217 -21.88 -12.52 -13.35
N VAL A 218 -20.88 -12.77 -14.20
CA VAL A 218 -19.85 -11.77 -14.54
C VAL A 218 -20.47 -10.56 -15.23
N ALA A 219 -21.35 -10.76 -16.21
CA ALA A 219 -22.06 -9.69 -16.89
C ALA A 219 -22.87 -8.84 -15.90
N TRP A 220 -23.53 -9.49 -14.95
CA TRP A 220 -24.30 -8.79 -13.94
C TRP A 220 -23.38 -7.97 -13.03
N GLY A 221 -22.24 -8.52 -12.60
CA GLY A 221 -21.21 -7.78 -11.86
C GLY A 221 -20.66 -6.57 -12.60
N LEU A 222 -20.48 -6.66 -13.92
CA LEU A 222 -20.03 -5.56 -14.78
C LEU A 222 -21.14 -4.51 -15.03
N ALA A 223 -22.40 -4.94 -15.07
CA ALA A 223 -23.55 -4.08 -15.35
C ALA A 223 -24.07 -3.35 -14.11
N LEU A 224 -23.89 -3.93 -12.92
CA LEU A 224 -24.32 -3.33 -11.67
C LEU A 224 -23.62 -1.98 -11.47
N PRO A 225 -24.38 -0.87 -11.32
CA PRO A 225 -23.76 0.39 -10.93
C PRO A 225 -23.10 0.17 -9.58
N GLY A 226 -21.81 0.49 -9.47
CA GLY A 226 -21.14 0.50 -8.16
C GLY A 226 -22.02 1.29 -7.18
N ARG A 227 -22.44 0.64 -6.10
CA ARG A 227 -23.05 1.34 -4.97
C ARG A 227 -22.06 2.41 -4.57
N GLU A 228 -22.55 3.65 -4.51
CA GLU A 228 -21.78 4.88 -4.32
C GLU A 228 -21.13 5.37 -5.62
N ARG A 229 -21.75 6.39 -6.20
CA ARG A 229 -21.03 7.38 -7.00
C ARG A 229 -20.29 8.26 -5.99
N PRO A 230 -18.98 8.10 -5.73
CA PRO A 230 -18.25 9.24 -5.21
C PRO A 230 -18.26 10.26 -6.34
N GLN A 231 -19.17 11.24 -6.26
CA GLN A 231 -19.08 12.49 -7.03
C GLN A 231 -17.86 13.31 -6.61
N ALA A 232 -17.07 12.79 -5.67
CA ALA A 232 -15.98 13.46 -5.02
C ALA A 232 -14.70 12.62 -5.19
N LEU A 233 -13.73 13.12 -5.95
CA LEU A 233 -12.40 12.55 -6.01
C LEU A 233 -11.62 13.02 -4.80
N ARG A 234 -11.10 12.08 -4.01
CA ARG A 234 -10.24 12.40 -2.88
C ARG A 234 -8.92 12.98 -3.38
N LEU A 235 -8.55 14.15 -2.88
CA LEU A 235 -7.25 14.73 -3.17
C LEU A 235 -6.13 13.92 -2.50
N PRO A 236 -4.94 13.84 -3.13
CA PRO A 236 -3.75 13.36 -2.45
C PRO A 236 -3.50 14.14 -1.16
N VAL A 237 -3.11 13.40 -0.12
CA VAL A 237 -2.75 13.96 1.19
C VAL A 237 -1.49 14.81 1.06
N LEU A 238 -0.55 14.44 0.21
CA LEU A 238 0.64 15.24 -0.07
C LEU A 238 0.29 16.47 -0.93
N THR A 239 0.74 17.66 -0.54
CA THR A 239 0.63 18.89 -1.36
C THR A 239 1.72 18.93 -2.43
N GLU A 240 1.63 19.86 -3.39
CA GLU A 240 2.73 20.03 -4.36
C GLU A 240 4.04 20.45 -3.68
N ARG A 241 3.92 21.29 -2.64
CA ARG A 241 5.04 21.68 -1.77
C ARG A 241 5.68 20.46 -1.13
N GLY A 242 4.87 19.56 -0.54
CA GLY A 242 5.33 18.28 0.01
C GLY A 242 5.95 17.35 -1.05
N GLU A 243 5.34 17.25 -2.24
CA GLU A 243 5.88 16.49 -3.37
C GLU A 243 7.25 17.02 -3.83
N GLN A 244 7.45 18.33 -3.79
CA GLN A 244 8.71 18.95 -4.17
C GLN A 244 9.82 18.68 -3.15
N VAL A 245 9.53 18.78 -1.85
CA VAL A 245 10.47 18.40 -0.78
C VAL A 245 10.88 16.94 -0.94
N VAL A 246 9.93 16.03 -1.17
CA VAL A 246 10.23 14.60 -1.39
C VAL A 246 11.08 14.39 -2.64
N ARG A 247 10.82 15.13 -3.73
CA ARG A 247 11.63 15.08 -4.95
C ARG A 247 13.05 15.58 -4.71
N GLN A 248 13.23 16.68 -3.99
CA GLN A 248 14.55 17.21 -3.62
C GLN A 248 15.31 16.21 -2.75
N ALA A 249 14.68 15.66 -1.71
CA ALA A 249 15.27 14.65 -0.86
C ALA A 249 15.68 13.39 -1.65
N ARG A 250 14.82 12.91 -2.56
CA ARG A 250 15.13 11.79 -3.46
C ARG A 250 16.30 12.09 -4.40
N ALA A 251 16.35 13.31 -4.94
CA ALA A 251 17.45 13.71 -5.81
C ALA A 251 18.77 13.77 -5.03
N ARG A 252 18.78 14.36 -3.82
CA ARG A 252 19.98 14.43 -2.98
C ARG A 252 20.45 13.05 -2.55
N HIS A 253 19.52 12.20 -2.12
CA HIS A 253 19.82 10.84 -1.63
C HIS A 253 19.71 9.77 -2.71
N ALA A 254 19.79 10.13 -4.01
CA ALA A 254 19.69 9.16 -5.10
C ALA A 254 20.76 8.06 -5.06
N HIS A 255 21.92 8.35 -4.46
CA HIS A 255 23.01 7.41 -4.23
C HIS A 255 22.69 6.36 -3.14
N LEU A 256 21.68 6.61 -2.30
CA LEU A 256 21.19 5.70 -1.27
C LEU A 256 20.07 4.78 -1.76
N ASP A 257 19.74 4.82 -3.06
CA ASP A 257 18.69 4.00 -3.64
C ASP A 257 19.01 2.49 -3.47
N PRO A 258 18.19 1.73 -2.72
CA PRO A 258 18.44 0.32 -2.47
C PRO A 258 18.45 -0.52 -3.76
N ALA A 259 17.80 -0.06 -4.83
CA ALA A 259 17.78 -0.77 -6.12
C ALA A 259 19.08 -0.62 -6.92
N LYS A 260 19.82 0.46 -6.71
CA LYS A 260 21.07 0.76 -7.44
C LYS A 260 22.32 0.38 -6.66
N ARG A 261 22.21 0.19 -5.34
CA ARG A 261 23.35 -0.12 -4.47
C ARG A 261 23.70 -1.62 -4.50
N PRO A 262 24.98 -2.03 -4.58
CA PRO A 262 25.39 -3.45 -4.62
C PRO A 262 25.04 -4.19 -3.33
N ALA A 263 24.35 -5.33 -3.37
CA ALA A 263 23.75 -6.00 -2.19
C ALA A 263 24.68 -6.20 -0.99
N SER A 264 25.99 -6.35 -1.21
CA SER A 264 27.03 -6.51 -0.19
C SER A 264 27.37 -5.23 0.59
N GLN A 265 26.93 -4.07 0.13
CA GLN A 265 27.26 -2.78 0.74
C GLN A 265 26.16 -2.35 1.72
N ALA A 266 26.52 -2.32 3.01
CA ALA A 266 25.72 -1.74 4.09
C ALA A 266 25.60 -0.22 3.96
N TYR A 267 24.58 0.36 4.59
CA TYR A 267 24.47 1.81 4.78
C TYR A 267 25.40 2.24 5.92
N ALA A 268 26.02 3.40 5.78
CA ALA A 268 26.66 4.04 6.92
C ALA A 268 25.60 4.49 7.95
N PRO A 269 25.97 4.68 9.23
CA PRO A 269 25.04 5.09 10.29
C PRO A 269 24.16 6.30 9.94
N ASP A 270 24.78 7.33 9.37
CA ASP A 270 24.18 8.59 8.92
C ASP A 270 23.33 8.43 7.64
N GLU A 271 23.68 7.47 6.78
CA GLU A 271 22.95 7.17 5.55
C GLU A 271 21.66 6.37 5.80
N ALA A 272 21.64 5.47 6.79
CA ALA A 272 20.55 4.53 7.00
C ALA A 272 19.21 5.24 7.25
N ALA A 273 19.22 6.29 8.06
CA ALA A 273 18.04 7.09 8.37
C ALA A 273 17.49 7.80 7.11
N ALA A 274 18.36 8.48 6.36
CA ALA A 274 17.97 9.15 5.12
C ALA A 274 17.45 8.14 4.06
N ALA A 275 18.09 6.98 3.94
CA ALA A 275 17.65 5.91 3.05
C ALA A 275 16.25 5.40 3.43
N CYS A 276 16.00 5.13 4.71
CA CYS A 276 14.69 4.71 5.22
C CYS A 276 13.63 5.80 5.04
N ALA A 277 13.98 7.07 5.29
CA ALA A 277 13.08 8.20 5.09
C ALA A 277 12.61 8.28 3.63
N VAL A 278 13.54 8.13 2.68
CA VAL A 278 13.32 8.43 1.25
C VAL A 278 12.89 7.23 0.41
N PHE A 279 13.35 6.01 0.75
CA PHE A 279 13.03 4.76 0.04
C PHE A 279 12.23 3.74 0.87
N GLY A 280 11.99 3.99 2.16
CA GLY A 280 11.04 3.24 2.97
C GLY A 280 11.46 1.79 3.20
N ARG A 281 10.51 0.86 3.01
CA ARG A 281 10.67 -0.56 3.35
C ARG A 281 11.87 -1.22 2.66
N ALA A 282 12.18 -0.84 1.42
CA ALA A 282 13.32 -1.42 0.69
C ALA A 282 14.67 -1.07 1.36
N ALA A 283 14.82 0.18 1.83
CA ALA A 283 16.00 0.59 2.57
C ALA A 283 16.04 -0.06 3.97
N TYR A 284 14.90 -0.15 4.66
CA TYR A 284 14.79 -0.85 5.94
C TYR A 284 15.24 -2.32 5.84
N SER A 285 14.69 -3.07 4.88
CA SER A 285 15.02 -4.49 4.72
C SER A 285 16.51 -4.70 4.46
N ARG A 286 17.12 -3.77 3.73
CA ARG A 286 18.54 -3.81 3.43
C ARG A 286 19.42 -3.46 4.62
N PHE A 287 19.04 -2.45 5.41
CA PHE A 287 19.70 -2.13 6.67
C PHE A 287 19.61 -3.31 7.65
N ALA A 288 18.42 -3.91 7.77
CA ALA A 288 18.17 -5.04 8.64
C ALA A 288 18.98 -6.29 8.25
N ALA A 289 19.17 -6.55 6.95
CA ALA A 289 20.01 -7.65 6.48
C ALA A 289 21.49 -7.52 6.91
N HIS A 290 21.96 -6.30 7.19
CA HIS A 290 23.33 -6.03 7.64
C HIS A 290 23.43 -5.77 9.15
N THR A 291 22.32 -5.85 9.87
CA THR A 291 22.24 -5.58 11.32
C THR A 291 21.63 -6.79 12.03
N PRO A 292 22.44 -7.77 12.45
CA PRO A 292 21.95 -9.02 13.03
C PRO A 292 21.00 -8.79 14.20
N GLY A 293 19.89 -9.53 14.25
CA GLY A 293 18.89 -9.44 15.32
C GLY A 293 17.97 -8.22 15.25
N PHE A 294 18.27 -7.19 14.46
CA PHE A 294 17.43 -5.99 14.37
C PHE A 294 16.04 -6.29 13.81
N ALA A 295 15.96 -7.07 12.72
CA ALA A 295 14.68 -7.42 12.10
C ALA A 295 13.75 -8.14 13.08
N ASP A 296 14.30 -9.09 13.84
CA ASP A 296 13.54 -9.93 14.77
C ASP A 296 13.07 -9.12 15.98
N ALA A 297 13.99 -8.36 16.60
CA ALA A 297 13.70 -7.45 17.71
C ALA A 297 12.65 -6.39 17.35
N PHE A 298 12.75 -5.84 16.14
CA PHE A 298 11.79 -4.88 15.63
C PHE A 298 10.41 -5.52 15.40
N THR A 299 10.38 -6.70 14.77
CA THR A 299 9.14 -7.43 14.48
C THR A 299 8.42 -7.84 15.75
N ALA A 300 9.14 -8.37 16.74
CA ALA A 300 8.58 -8.74 18.04
C ALA A 300 7.91 -7.54 18.75
N GLY A 301 8.53 -6.36 18.70
CA GLY A 301 7.92 -5.14 19.23
C GLY A 301 6.63 -4.75 18.52
N VAL A 302 6.61 -4.83 17.18
CA VAL A 302 5.40 -4.56 16.38
C VAL A 302 4.29 -5.56 16.68
N GLU A 303 4.60 -6.85 16.80
CA GLU A 303 3.64 -7.90 17.14
C GLU A 303 3.04 -7.68 18.54
N ARG A 304 3.88 -7.36 19.53
CA ARG A 304 3.44 -7.02 20.88
C ARG A 304 2.45 -5.85 20.86
N ARG A 305 2.73 -4.79 20.10
CA ARG A 305 1.81 -3.65 19.92
C ARG A 305 0.48 -4.07 19.31
N LEU A 306 0.51 -4.87 18.23
CA LEU A 306 -0.70 -5.33 17.56
C LEU A 306 -1.56 -6.22 18.49
N ALA A 307 -0.92 -7.06 19.29
CA ALA A 307 -1.59 -7.87 20.31
C ALA A 307 -2.23 -7.00 21.40
N SER A 308 -1.53 -5.98 21.91
CA SER A 308 -2.08 -5.03 22.89
C SER A 308 -3.29 -4.28 22.32
N ARG A 309 -3.23 -3.77 21.09
CA ARG A 309 -4.38 -3.13 20.44
C ARG A 309 -5.57 -4.06 20.24
N ALA A 310 -5.32 -5.31 19.84
CA ALA A 310 -6.37 -6.31 19.70
C ALA A 310 -7.00 -6.67 21.05
N ALA A 311 -6.23 -6.65 22.15
CA ALA A 311 -6.74 -6.83 23.50
C ALA A 311 -7.60 -5.63 23.95
N GLU A 312 -7.13 -4.39 23.75
CA GLU A 312 -7.88 -3.17 24.05
C GLU A 312 -9.20 -3.11 23.27
N HIS A 313 -9.17 -3.41 21.97
CA HIS A 313 -10.37 -3.45 21.14
C HIS A 313 -11.37 -4.47 21.67
N ARG A 314 -10.91 -5.69 22.05
CA ARG A 314 -11.76 -6.70 22.67
C ARG A 314 -12.36 -6.23 24.00
N MET A 315 -11.62 -5.48 24.82
CA MET A 315 -12.16 -4.94 26.08
C MET A 315 -13.23 -3.88 25.85
N ARG A 316 -13.04 -2.98 24.88
CA ARG A 316 -14.05 -1.95 24.54
C ARG A 316 -15.37 -2.59 24.08
N HIS A 317 -15.30 -3.52 23.12
CA HIS A 317 -16.50 -4.21 22.62
C HIS A 317 -17.17 -5.14 23.64
N ARG A 318 -16.41 -5.69 24.59
CA ARG A 318 -16.98 -6.49 25.68
C ARG A 318 -17.78 -5.63 26.65
N ASN A 319 -17.36 -4.40 26.90
CA ASN A 319 -18.07 -3.48 27.79
C ASN A 319 -19.35 -2.92 27.13
N ASP A 320 -19.36 -2.76 25.80
CA ASP A 320 -20.54 -2.34 25.04
C ASP A 320 -21.67 -3.40 25.00
N PHE A 321 -21.39 -4.64 25.41
CA PHE A 321 -22.38 -5.74 25.47
C PHE A 321 -22.98 -5.98 26.86
N ILE A 322 -22.46 -5.32 27.90
CA ILE A 322 -22.86 -5.53 29.31
C ILE A 322 -23.60 -4.29 29.88
N GLY A 323 -23.69 -3.19 29.12
CA GLY A 323 -24.53 -2.02 29.42
C GLY A 323 -25.82 -2.03 28.61
#